data_AF-A0A0Q5PC46-F1
#
_entry.id   AF-A0A0Q5PC46-F1
#
_cell.length_a   1.000
_cell.length_b   1.000
_cell.length_c   1.000
_cell.angle_alpha   90.00
_cell.angle_beta   90.00
_cell.angle_gamma   90.00
#
_symmetry.space_group_name_H-M   'P 1'
#
loop_
_entity.id
_entity.type
_entity.pdbx_description
1 polymer ?
#
loop_
_entity_poly.entity_id
_entity_poly.type
_entity_poly.pdbx_seq_one_letter_code
_entity_poly.pdbx_strand_id
1 'polypeptide(L)'
;MEVRNSRRWAPRGRRRWLIAAAALVTAAVIRSILHPLLGPIMPGTAFLIAAVLVEYYCGLAPAFCVMLAGLCLADYLFVPPYGRIDIIDSADIRLLVSYPLITMLVITLVERLRRAQYRAELLAAVAHSRYEMLLRGDNERLLVRRATDEMHRMLHHIAQHTRSLILIKALDPSTSAPPSSFVAAAMSSAPGGMTDDESFRAGIAYGARHSQVHQEDLARVSDRLVPGHHRMRFLSGEEDWHAVECMCERFTTPSGEFLILRAEDRP
;
A
#
# COMPACT_ATOMS: atom_id res chain seq x y z
N MET A 1 -5.73 -12.49 3.84
CA MET A 1 -5.52 -12.62 5.30
C MET A 1 -6.87 -12.56 5.99
N GLU A 2 -7.33 -13.65 6.62
CA GLU A 2 -8.51 -13.60 7.48
C GLU A 2 -8.16 -12.85 8.78
N VAL A 3 -8.68 -11.63 8.92
CA VAL A 3 -8.46 -10.80 10.12
C VAL A 3 -9.23 -11.42 11.28
N ARG A 4 -8.56 -12.27 12.07
CA ARG A 4 -9.12 -12.85 13.29
C ARG A 4 -9.10 -11.83 14.42
N ASN A 5 -10.22 -11.75 15.14
CA ASN A 5 -10.44 -10.87 16.29
C ASN A 5 -9.25 -10.89 17.27
N SER A 6 -8.71 -9.71 17.62
CA SER A 6 -7.59 -9.54 18.57
C SER A 6 -7.82 -10.17 19.95
N ARG A 7 -9.08 -10.47 20.31
CA ARG A 7 -9.42 -11.24 21.52
C ARG A 7 -9.10 -12.75 21.43
N ARG A 8 -8.65 -13.25 20.28
CA ARG A 8 -8.44 -14.68 19.99
C ARG A 8 -7.02 -14.96 19.45
N TRP A 9 -6.02 -14.36 20.09
CA TRP A 9 -4.60 -14.54 19.71
C TRP A 9 -4.08 -15.96 19.98
N ALA A 10 -4.60 -16.64 21.01
CA ALA A 10 -4.12 -17.96 21.40
C ALA A 10 -4.50 -19.09 20.41
N PRO A 11 -3.58 -20.04 20.14
CA PRO A 11 -3.84 -21.19 19.27
C PRO A 11 -4.94 -22.11 19.85
N ARG A 12 -5.78 -22.65 18.97
CA ARG A 12 -6.81 -23.64 19.31
C ARG A 12 -6.30 -25.04 18.99
N GLY A 13 -6.55 -26.00 19.88
CA GLY A 13 -6.25 -27.42 19.64
C GLY A 13 -5.90 -28.18 20.92
N ARG A 14 -5.81 -29.51 20.81
CA ARG A 14 -5.41 -30.40 21.92
C ARG A 14 -3.94 -30.21 22.34
N ARG A 15 -3.06 -29.83 21.40
CA ARG A 15 -1.62 -29.64 21.64
C ARG A 15 -1.31 -28.62 22.75
N ARG A 16 -2.09 -27.54 22.88
CA ARG A 16 -1.86 -26.54 23.94
C ARG A 16 -2.07 -27.11 25.35
N TRP A 17 -2.97 -28.08 25.49
CA TRP A 17 -3.23 -28.75 26.77
C TRP A 17 -2.12 -29.74 27.10
N LEU A 18 -1.56 -30.42 26.09
CA LEU A 18 -0.38 -31.26 26.26
C LEU A 18 0.84 -30.43 26.68
N ILE A 19 1.06 -29.27 26.06
CA ILE A 19 2.15 -28.36 26.43
C ILE A 19 1.94 -27.81 27.84
N ALA A 20 0.71 -27.43 28.20
CA ALA A 20 0.37 -26.97 29.54
C ALA A 20 0.61 -28.06 30.61
N ALA A 21 0.19 -29.30 30.33
CA ALA A 21 0.44 -30.44 31.20
C ALA A 21 1.94 -30.74 31.33
N ALA A 22 2.67 -30.73 30.21
CA ALA A 22 4.12 -30.92 30.21
C ALA A 22 4.84 -29.82 31.02
N ALA A 23 4.44 -28.56 30.87
CA ALA A 23 4.99 -27.44 31.62
C ALA A 23 4.72 -27.55 33.13
N LEU A 24 3.54 -28.04 33.51
CA LEU A 24 3.21 -28.29 34.92
C LEU A 24 4.09 -29.41 35.50
N VAL A 25 4.25 -30.52 34.76
CA VAL A 25 5.09 -31.66 35.17
C VAL A 25 6.55 -31.24 35.27
N THR A 26 7.07 -30.51 34.29
CA THR A 26 8.47 -30.04 34.33
C THR A 26 8.70 -29.09 35.49
N ALA A 27 7.76 -28.19 35.80
CA ALA A 27 7.84 -27.32 36.95
C ALA A 27 7.85 -28.08 38.28
N ALA A 28 7.01 -29.11 38.40
CA ALA A 28 7.00 -29.98 39.57
C ALA A 28 8.33 -30.73 39.74
N VAL A 29 8.89 -31.28 38.65
CA VAL A 29 10.19 -31.98 38.66
C VAL A 29 11.33 -31.04 39.01
N ILE A 30 11.37 -29.85 38.41
CA ILE A 30 12.39 -28.83 38.72
C ILE A 30 12.28 -28.45 40.21
N ARG A 31 11.07 -28.22 40.71
CA ARG A 31 10.84 -27.87 42.12
C ARG A 31 11.22 -28.99 43.07
N SER A 32 10.98 -30.26 42.74
CA SER A 32 11.36 -31.39 43.58
C SER A 32 12.89 -31.55 43.65
N ILE A 33 13.60 -31.32 42.54
CA ILE A 33 15.07 -31.31 42.51
C ILE A 33 15.63 -30.13 43.33
N LEU A 34 14.96 -28.98 43.28
CA LEU A 34 15.37 -27.78 44.01
C LEU A 34 14.92 -27.77 45.49
N HIS A 35 14.03 -28.69 45.87
CA HIS A 35 13.54 -28.85 47.24
C HIS A 35 14.64 -28.97 48.30
N PRO A 36 15.70 -29.79 48.14
CA PRO A 36 16.81 -29.86 49.09
C PRO A 36 17.58 -28.54 49.26
N LEU A 37 17.51 -27.61 48.29
CA LEU A 37 18.24 -26.34 48.32
C LEU A 37 17.39 -25.17 48.86
N LEU A 38 16.10 -25.10 48.49
CA LEU A 38 15.22 -23.96 48.81
C LEU A 38 14.43 -24.16 50.12
N GLY A 39 14.34 -25.39 50.62
CA GLY A 39 13.48 -25.72 51.75
C GLY A 39 12.00 -25.39 51.50
N PRO A 40 11.22 -25.09 52.56
CA PRO A 40 9.78 -24.78 52.48
C PRO A 40 9.49 -23.34 52.02
N ILE A 41 10.50 -22.58 51.61
CA ILE A 41 10.32 -21.16 51.26
C ILE A 41 9.67 -21.08 49.87
N MET A 42 8.50 -20.43 49.83
CA MET A 42 7.72 -20.08 48.63
C MET A 42 7.48 -21.23 47.62
N PRO A 43 6.57 -22.19 47.93
CA PRO A 43 6.34 -23.35 47.08
C PRO A 43 5.68 -23.03 45.74
N GLY A 44 4.94 -21.92 45.63
CA GLY A 44 4.24 -21.52 44.41
C GLY A 44 5.11 -20.95 43.28
N THR A 45 6.36 -20.55 43.52
CA THR A 45 7.15 -19.77 42.54
C THR A 45 7.43 -20.52 41.23
N ALA A 46 7.80 -21.81 41.31
CA ALA A 46 8.01 -22.63 40.12
C ALA A 46 6.74 -22.79 39.26
N PHE A 47 5.60 -22.99 39.93
CA PHE A 47 4.29 -23.10 39.28
C PHE A 47 3.82 -21.76 38.69
N LEU A 48 4.16 -20.64 39.32
CA LEU A 48 3.91 -19.31 38.76
C LEU A 48 4.65 -19.13 37.44
N ILE A 49 5.96 -19.44 37.40
CA ILE A 49 6.77 -19.32 36.18
C ILE A 49 6.18 -20.20 35.06
N ALA A 50 5.79 -21.43 35.40
CA ALA A 50 5.15 -22.33 34.46
C ALA A 50 3.82 -21.76 33.93
N ALA A 51 2.96 -21.24 34.80
CA ALA A 51 1.69 -20.63 34.41
C ALA A 51 1.91 -19.41 33.48
N VAL A 52 2.92 -18.58 33.75
CA VAL A 52 3.27 -17.42 32.91
C VAL A 52 3.78 -17.85 31.53
N LEU A 53 4.62 -18.89 31.46
CA LEU A 53 5.07 -19.43 30.18
C LEU A 53 3.90 -20.03 29.38
N VAL A 54 3.03 -20.78 30.06
CA VAL A 54 1.83 -21.34 29.42
C VAL A 54 0.88 -20.22 28.97
N GLU A 55 0.73 -19.14 29.74
CA GLU A 55 -0.04 -17.97 29.32
C GLU A 55 0.51 -17.41 28.01
N TYR A 56 1.82 -17.17 27.97
CA TYR A 56 2.51 -16.55 26.85
C TYR A 56 2.41 -17.35 25.54
N TYR A 57 2.34 -18.68 25.60
CA TYR A 57 2.32 -19.56 24.42
C TYR A 57 0.95 -20.18 24.12
N CYS A 58 0.19 -20.57 25.14
CA CYS A 58 -1.04 -21.34 25.03
C CYS A 58 -2.31 -20.54 25.35
N GLY A 59 -2.15 -19.37 25.99
CA GLY A 59 -3.20 -18.40 26.32
C GLY A 59 -3.86 -18.61 27.70
N LEU A 60 -4.87 -17.76 27.97
CA LEU A 60 -5.53 -17.60 29.26
C LEU A 60 -6.12 -18.86 29.89
N ALA A 61 -6.88 -19.63 29.13
CA ALA A 61 -7.56 -20.81 29.67
C ALA A 61 -6.59 -21.89 30.22
N PRO A 62 -5.59 -22.36 29.44
CA PRO A 62 -4.65 -23.35 29.96
C PRO A 62 -3.76 -22.80 31.09
N ALA A 63 -3.39 -21.51 31.08
CA ALA A 63 -2.62 -20.93 32.18
C ALA A 63 -3.39 -20.92 33.50
N PHE A 64 -4.68 -20.58 33.47
CA PHE A 64 -5.54 -20.61 34.66
C PHE A 64 -5.68 -22.04 35.20
N CYS A 65 -5.79 -23.04 34.31
CA CYS A 65 -5.78 -24.44 34.72
C CYS A 65 -4.45 -24.86 35.36
N VAL A 66 -3.31 -24.44 34.79
CA VAL A 66 -1.98 -24.71 35.36
C VAL A 66 -1.79 -24.00 36.70
N MET A 67 -2.32 -22.79 36.86
CA MET A 67 -2.32 -22.07 38.13
C MET A 67 -3.12 -22.82 39.19
N LEU A 68 -4.35 -23.24 38.90
CA LEU A 68 -5.17 -23.99 39.85
C LEU A 68 -4.56 -25.36 40.20
N ALA A 69 -4.12 -26.11 39.18
CA ALA A 69 -3.48 -27.40 39.39
C ALA A 69 -2.15 -27.26 40.14
N GLY A 70 -1.37 -26.22 39.82
CA GLY A 70 -0.12 -25.88 40.49
C GLY A 70 -0.33 -25.47 41.94
N LEU A 71 -1.42 -24.77 42.27
CA LEU A 71 -1.82 -24.47 43.64
C LEU A 71 -2.14 -25.75 44.42
N CYS A 72 -2.97 -26.63 43.87
CA CYS A 72 -3.28 -27.91 44.50
C CYS A 72 -2.03 -28.81 44.67
N LEU A 73 -1.14 -28.85 43.68
CA LEU A 73 0.13 -29.56 43.78
C LEU A 73 1.06 -28.91 44.82
N ALA A 74 1.14 -27.58 44.84
CA ALA A 74 1.99 -26.84 45.76
C ALA A 74 1.59 -27.09 47.21
N ASP A 75 0.29 -27.04 47.48
CA ASP A 75 -0.32 -27.33 48.77
C ASP A 75 -0.04 -28.78 49.19
N TYR A 76 -0.34 -29.76 48.32
CA TYR A 76 -0.21 -31.18 48.63
C TYR A 76 1.24 -31.69 48.81
N LEU A 77 2.18 -31.22 47.98
CA LEU A 77 3.57 -31.72 47.96
C LEU A 77 4.53 -30.93 48.84
N PHE A 78 4.27 -29.65 49.08
CA PHE A 78 5.29 -28.75 49.63
C PHE A 78 4.87 -28.01 50.91
N VAL A 79 3.60 -28.07 51.32
CA VAL A 79 3.17 -27.49 52.60
C VAL A 79 3.00 -28.60 53.66
N PRO A 80 3.57 -28.44 54.88
CA PRO A 80 3.39 -29.40 55.97
C PRO A 80 1.97 -29.30 56.57
N PRO A 81 1.31 -30.42 56.95
CA PRO A 81 1.76 -31.80 56.88
C PRO A 81 1.65 -32.42 55.47
N TYR A 82 2.78 -32.89 54.94
CA TYR A 82 2.85 -33.47 53.60
C TYR A 82 1.86 -34.63 53.44
N GLY A 83 0.99 -34.55 52.43
CA GLY A 83 0.05 -35.61 52.07
C GLY A 83 -1.16 -35.78 53.00
N ARG A 84 -1.47 -34.84 53.92
CA ARG A 84 -2.68 -34.89 54.77
C ARG A 84 -3.40 -33.53 54.78
N ILE A 85 -4.67 -33.50 54.37
CA ILE A 85 -5.52 -32.28 54.33
C ILE A 85 -6.36 -32.17 55.62
N ASP A 86 -5.72 -32.35 56.78
CA ASP A 86 -6.46 -32.54 58.04
C ASP A 86 -6.51 -31.27 58.91
N ILE A 87 -5.51 -30.38 58.79
CA ILE A 87 -5.39 -29.17 59.61
C ILE A 87 -4.90 -28.02 58.73
N ILE A 88 -5.74 -26.99 58.56
CA ILE A 88 -5.40 -25.77 57.81
C ILE A 88 -4.54 -24.88 58.72
N ASP A 89 -3.27 -24.69 58.37
CA ASP A 89 -2.36 -23.80 59.06
C ASP A 89 -2.33 -22.39 58.42
N SER A 90 -1.78 -21.42 59.14
CA SER A 90 -1.54 -20.06 58.66
C SER A 90 -0.66 -20.01 57.39
N ALA A 91 0.17 -21.03 57.15
CA ALA A 91 0.97 -21.18 55.95
C ALA A 91 0.11 -21.50 54.71
N ASP A 92 -0.89 -22.37 54.85
CA ASP A 92 -1.82 -22.76 53.78
C ASP A 92 -2.64 -21.56 53.35
N ILE A 93 -3.17 -20.79 54.32
CA ILE A 93 -3.95 -19.58 54.04
C ILE A 93 -3.08 -18.54 53.31
N ARG A 94 -1.83 -18.35 53.74
CA ARG A 94 -0.90 -17.44 53.06
C ARG A 94 -0.63 -17.89 51.63
N LEU A 95 -0.41 -19.18 51.37
CA LEU A 95 -0.22 -19.71 50.02
C LEU A 95 -1.49 -19.51 49.17
N LEU A 96 -2.65 -19.90 49.71
CA LEU A 96 -3.96 -19.86 49.07
C LEU A 96 -4.35 -18.43 48.67
N VAL A 97 -3.92 -17.41 49.40
CA VAL A 97 -4.21 -16.01 49.06
C VAL A 97 -3.12 -15.38 48.22
N SER A 98 -1.85 -15.48 48.63
CA SER A 98 -0.74 -14.77 47.98
C SER A 98 -0.42 -15.31 46.58
N TYR A 99 -0.44 -16.64 46.41
CA TYR A 99 -0.12 -17.26 45.13
C TYR A 99 -1.11 -16.86 44.03
N PRO A 100 -2.43 -17.11 44.13
CA PRO A 100 -3.35 -16.76 43.06
C PRO A 100 -3.44 -15.26 42.83
N LEU A 101 -3.26 -14.43 43.87
CA LEU A 101 -3.28 -12.98 43.72
C LEU A 101 -2.11 -12.50 42.85
N ILE A 102 -0.89 -12.99 43.11
CA ILE A 102 0.29 -12.63 42.32
C ILE A 102 0.20 -13.24 40.91
N THR A 103 -0.14 -14.52 40.77
CA THR A 103 -0.25 -15.16 39.45
C THR A 103 -1.33 -14.50 38.60
N MET A 104 -2.49 -14.15 39.17
CA MET A 104 -3.57 -13.50 38.43
C MET A 104 -3.15 -12.10 37.97
N LEU A 105 -2.45 -11.34 38.82
CA LEU A 105 -1.86 -10.05 38.42
C LEU A 105 -0.89 -10.21 37.24
N VAL A 106 0.01 -11.20 37.29
CA VAL A 106 0.98 -11.42 36.21
C VAL A 106 0.29 -11.94 34.94
N ILE A 107 -0.62 -12.91 35.04
CA ILE A 107 -1.38 -13.45 33.92
C ILE A 107 -2.17 -12.33 33.22
N THR A 108 -2.85 -11.46 33.99
CA THR A 108 -3.60 -10.33 33.41
C THR A 108 -2.68 -9.32 32.73
N LEU A 109 -1.51 -9.03 33.30
CA LEU A 109 -0.52 -8.14 32.69
C LEU A 109 0.04 -8.72 31.38
N VAL A 110 0.40 -10.00 31.38
CA VAL A 110 0.91 -10.71 30.20
C VAL A 110 -0.17 -10.78 29.11
N GLU A 111 -1.41 -11.07 29.47
CA GLU A 111 -2.54 -11.09 28.53
C GLU A 111 -2.78 -9.71 27.92
N ARG A 112 -2.72 -8.64 28.74
CA ARG A 112 -2.82 -7.25 28.25
C ARG A 112 -1.68 -6.92 27.28
N LEU A 113 -0.45 -7.28 27.62
CA LEU A 113 0.73 -7.06 26.79
C LEU A 113 0.62 -7.83 25.47
N ARG A 114 0.24 -9.11 25.51
CA ARG A 114 0.07 -9.93 24.30
C ARG A 114 -1.04 -9.43 23.39
N ARG A 115 -2.16 -8.99 23.96
CA ARG A 115 -3.23 -8.36 23.18
C ARG A 115 -2.77 -7.05 22.54
N ALA A 116 -1.95 -6.26 23.22
CA ALA A 116 -1.41 -5.02 22.66
C ALA A 116 -0.41 -5.30 21.51
N GLN A 117 0.50 -6.26 21.70
CA GLN A 117 1.45 -6.69 20.68
C GLN A 117 0.75 -7.21 19.42
N TYR A 118 -0.23 -8.11 19.59
CA TYR A 118 -0.99 -8.66 18.46
C TYR A 118 -1.77 -7.58 17.69
N ARG A 119 -2.29 -6.56 18.40
CA ARG A 119 -2.93 -5.40 17.74
C ARG A 119 -1.94 -4.56 16.95
N ALA A 120 -0.75 -4.31 17.50
CA ALA A 120 0.30 -3.56 16.81
C ALA A 120 0.78 -4.30 15.56
N GLU A 121 1.01 -5.61 15.64
CA GLU A 121 1.38 -6.45 14.50
C GLU A 121 0.31 -6.45 13.41
N LEU A 122 -0.97 -6.55 13.78
CA LEU A 122 -2.07 -6.50 12.83
C LEU A 122 -2.14 -5.13 12.12
N LEU A 123 -2.00 -4.04 12.87
CA LEU A 123 -1.98 -2.69 12.29
C LEU A 123 -0.78 -2.49 11.36
N ALA A 124 0.39 -2.99 11.74
CA ALA A 124 1.59 -2.96 10.89
C ALA A 124 1.40 -3.75 9.60
N ALA A 125 0.82 -4.95 9.67
CA ALA A 125 0.51 -5.77 8.48
C ALA A 125 -0.50 -5.07 7.55
N VAL A 126 -1.54 -4.45 8.12
CA VAL A 126 -2.52 -3.68 7.36
C VAL A 126 -1.87 -2.45 6.71
N ALA A 127 -1.05 -1.71 7.45
CA ALA A 127 -0.32 -0.56 6.93
C ALA A 127 0.60 -0.96 5.77
N HIS A 128 1.31 -2.08 5.90
CA HIS A 128 2.18 -2.61 4.85
C HIS A 128 1.39 -2.98 3.58
N SER A 129 0.27 -3.68 3.72
CA SER A 129 -0.59 -4.02 2.58
C SER A 129 -1.16 -2.78 1.86
N ARG A 130 -1.53 -1.74 2.61
CA ARG A 130 -2.00 -0.47 2.05
C ARG A 130 -0.88 0.27 1.34
N TYR A 131 0.32 0.26 1.89
CA TYR A 131 1.50 0.86 1.28
C TYR A 131 1.84 0.20 -0.06
N GLU A 132 1.83 -1.13 -0.14
CA GLU A 132 2.03 -1.85 -1.40
C GLU A 132 0.97 -1.50 -2.45
N MET A 133 -0.31 -1.40 -2.06
CA MET A 133 -1.37 -0.99 -2.99
C MET A 133 -1.16 0.44 -3.51
N LEU A 134 -0.75 1.37 -2.66
CA LEU A 134 -0.43 2.74 -3.08
C LEU A 134 0.74 2.76 -4.06
N LEU A 135 1.81 2.02 -3.78
CA LEU A 135 2.96 1.90 -4.69
C LEU A 135 2.58 1.30 -6.05
N ARG A 136 1.68 0.31 -6.08
CA ARG A 136 1.17 -0.27 -7.33
C ARG A 136 0.36 0.76 -8.13
N GLY A 137 -0.56 1.46 -7.45
CA GLY A 137 -1.37 2.49 -8.09
C GLY A 137 -0.53 3.65 -8.64
N ASP A 138 0.50 4.09 -7.92
CA ASP A 138 1.40 5.14 -8.38
C ASP A 138 2.28 4.66 -9.55
N ASN A 139 2.79 3.43 -9.51
CA ASN A 139 3.52 2.85 -10.65
C ASN A 139 2.65 2.76 -11.91
N GLU A 140 1.40 2.32 -11.80
CA GLU A 140 0.45 2.28 -12.93
C GLU A 140 0.23 3.68 -13.53
N ARG A 141 0.04 4.68 -12.67
CA ARG A 141 -0.09 6.09 -13.11
C ARG A 141 1.16 6.58 -13.82
N LEU A 142 2.35 6.24 -13.32
CA LEU A 142 3.62 6.61 -13.94
C LEU A 142 3.80 5.94 -15.30
N LEU A 143 3.38 4.68 -15.45
CA LEU A 143 3.43 3.97 -16.74
C LEU A 143 2.50 4.64 -17.77
N VAL A 144 1.28 4.99 -17.38
CA VAL A 144 0.35 5.71 -18.25
C VAL A 144 0.92 7.06 -18.67
N ARG A 145 1.50 7.83 -17.73
CA ARG A 145 2.14 9.12 -18.04
C ARG A 145 3.34 8.96 -18.99
N ARG A 146 4.19 7.95 -18.78
CA ARG A 146 5.33 7.69 -19.67
C ARG A 146 4.88 7.35 -21.08
N ALA A 147 3.86 6.49 -21.23
CA ALA A 147 3.32 6.13 -22.54
C ALA A 147 2.77 7.36 -23.29
N THR A 148 2.09 8.28 -22.59
CA THR A 148 1.60 9.52 -23.21
C THR A 148 2.73 10.47 -23.59
N ASP A 149 3.73 10.65 -22.72
CA ASP A 149 4.87 11.53 -23.00
C ASP A 149 5.71 11.02 -24.18
N GLU A 150 5.91 9.71 -24.26
CA GLU A 150 6.67 9.08 -25.33
C GLU A 150 5.92 9.16 -26.67
N MET A 151 4.60 8.91 -26.66
CA MET A 151 3.74 9.12 -27.83
C MET A 151 3.80 10.58 -28.33
N HIS A 152 3.73 11.54 -27.39
CA HIS A 152 3.81 12.96 -27.71
C HIS A 152 5.13 13.31 -28.42
N ARG A 153 6.26 12.80 -27.90
CA ARG A 153 7.58 12.99 -28.53
C ARG A 153 7.64 12.37 -29.93
N MET A 154 7.10 11.17 -30.11
CA MET A 154 7.08 10.51 -31.42
C MET A 154 6.21 11.26 -32.44
N LEU A 155 5.02 11.74 -32.04
CA LEU A 155 4.14 12.53 -32.91
C LEU A 155 4.83 13.81 -33.36
N HIS A 156 5.46 14.53 -32.44
CA HIS A 156 6.21 15.74 -32.78
C HIS A 156 7.32 15.45 -33.78
N HIS A 157 8.05 14.35 -33.58
CA HIS A 157 9.13 13.96 -34.47
C HIS A 157 8.65 13.57 -35.88
N ILE A 158 7.49 12.88 -36.00
CA ILE A 158 6.89 12.52 -37.29
C ILE A 158 6.32 13.75 -38.02
N ALA A 159 5.65 14.64 -37.28
CA ALA A 159 5.08 15.87 -37.83
C ALA A 159 6.16 16.77 -38.45
N GLN A 160 7.31 16.89 -37.78
CA GLN A 160 8.43 17.71 -38.27
C GLN A 160 9.19 17.09 -39.44
N HIS A 161 9.20 15.75 -39.59
CA HIS A 161 9.96 15.12 -40.67
C HIS A 161 9.16 14.94 -41.98
N THR A 162 7.84 15.09 -41.93
CA THR A 162 6.97 14.91 -43.10
C THR A 162 6.87 16.23 -43.89
N ARG A 163 7.60 16.34 -45.00
CA ARG A 163 7.73 17.58 -45.79
C ARG A 163 6.41 18.18 -46.31
N SER A 164 5.37 17.38 -46.51
CA SER A 164 4.07 17.86 -47.00
C SER A 164 3.15 18.42 -45.89
N LEU A 165 3.50 18.24 -44.62
CA LEU A 165 2.58 18.41 -43.49
C LEU A 165 2.66 19.83 -42.93
N ILE A 166 1.49 20.47 -42.74
CA ILE A 166 1.37 21.85 -42.27
C ILE A 166 0.86 21.87 -40.83
N LEU A 167 -0.21 21.12 -40.54
CA LEU A 167 -0.88 21.13 -39.23
C LEU A 167 -1.54 19.78 -38.94
N ILE A 168 -1.50 19.34 -37.69
CA ILE A 168 -2.35 18.29 -37.16
C ILE A 168 -3.14 18.90 -35.99
N LYS A 169 -4.47 18.82 -36.03
CA LYS A 169 -5.36 19.27 -34.95
C LYS A 169 -6.19 18.11 -34.45
N ALA A 170 -6.14 17.80 -33.15
CA ALA A 170 -7.05 16.86 -32.52
C ALA A 170 -8.44 17.50 -32.42
N LEU A 171 -9.48 16.82 -32.92
CA LEU A 171 -10.83 17.39 -33.03
C LEU A 171 -11.65 17.24 -31.72
N ASP A 172 -11.14 16.48 -30.74
CA ASP A 172 -11.87 16.20 -29.51
C ASP A 172 -10.94 16.10 -28.29
N PRO A 173 -10.58 17.23 -27.64
CA PRO A 173 -9.62 17.25 -26.54
C PRO A 173 -10.11 16.52 -25.26
N SER A 174 -11.42 16.25 -25.15
CA SER A 174 -11.99 15.44 -24.05
C SER A 174 -11.91 13.93 -24.28
N THR A 175 -11.65 13.49 -25.50
CA THR A 175 -11.79 12.08 -25.91
C THR A 175 -10.47 11.49 -26.42
N SER A 176 -9.51 12.33 -26.81
CA SER A 176 -8.23 11.91 -27.40
C SER A 176 -7.05 11.83 -26.42
N ALA A 177 -7.27 11.98 -25.11
CA ALA A 177 -6.25 11.77 -24.08
C ALA A 177 -6.81 10.91 -22.94
N PRO A 178 -6.02 9.98 -22.36
CA PRO A 178 -6.48 9.18 -21.23
C PRO A 178 -6.93 10.11 -20.07
N PRO A 179 -7.99 9.72 -19.32
CA PRO A 179 -8.83 10.60 -18.48
C PRO A 179 -8.17 11.26 -17.24
N SER A 180 -6.85 11.43 -17.20
CA SER A 180 -6.12 11.97 -16.05
C SER A 180 -5.23 13.18 -16.34
N SER A 181 -5.27 13.75 -17.55
CA SER A 181 -4.43 14.90 -17.94
C SER A 181 -4.80 16.22 -17.23
N PHE A 182 -6.02 16.35 -16.69
CA PHE A 182 -6.50 17.63 -16.16
C PHE A 182 -6.10 17.94 -14.70
N VAL A 183 -5.68 16.95 -13.90
CA VAL A 183 -5.31 17.21 -12.48
C VAL A 183 -3.81 17.48 -12.32
N ALA A 184 -2.96 17.06 -13.27
CA ALA A 184 -1.51 17.25 -13.16
C ALA A 184 -1.02 18.60 -13.70
N ALA A 185 -1.63 19.13 -14.77
CA ALA A 185 -1.18 20.37 -15.40
C ALA A 185 -1.59 21.64 -14.64
N ALA A 186 -2.56 21.55 -13.72
CA ALA A 186 -3.01 22.68 -12.91
C ALA A 186 -2.09 23.02 -11.71
N MET A 187 -1.01 22.24 -11.46
CA MET A 187 -0.16 22.42 -10.26
C MET A 187 1.33 22.71 -10.51
N SER A 188 1.79 22.88 -11.76
CA SER A 188 3.20 23.22 -12.03
C SER A 188 3.31 24.51 -12.84
N SER A 189 3.05 25.63 -12.19
CA SER A 189 3.52 26.95 -12.62
C SER A 189 5.00 27.10 -12.26
N ALA A 190 5.89 26.72 -13.19
CA ALA A 190 7.30 27.11 -13.16
C ALA A 190 7.58 28.02 -14.36
N PRO A 191 8.05 29.26 -14.14
CA PRO A 191 8.32 30.21 -15.22
C PRO A 191 9.74 30.00 -15.74
N GLY A 192 9.89 29.56 -16.99
CA GLY A 192 11.19 29.58 -17.67
C GLY A 192 11.28 28.62 -18.85
N GLY A 193 11.08 29.15 -20.06
CA GLY A 193 11.32 28.42 -21.31
C GLY A 193 10.30 28.77 -22.40
N MET A 194 10.57 29.83 -23.15
CA MET A 194 9.72 30.35 -24.22
C MET A 194 9.95 29.56 -25.50
N THR A 195 9.16 28.52 -25.77
CA THR A 195 8.86 27.99 -27.13
C THR A 195 7.63 27.08 -27.04
N ASP A 196 6.60 27.37 -27.86
CA ASP A 196 5.55 26.48 -28.39
C ASP A 196 4.79 25.49 -27.48
N ASP A 197 4.85 25.60 -26.14
CA ASP A 197 4.12 24.69 -25.22
C ASP A 197 2.60 24.99 -25.15
N GLU A 198 2.17 26.24 -25.41
CA GLU A 198 0.74 26.62 -25.37
C GLU A 198 -0.08 26.09 -26.56
N SER A 199 0.50 26.08 -27.76
CA SER A 199 -0.23 25.66 -28.97
C SER A 199 -0.51 24.17 -28.95
N PHE A 200 0.39 23.39 -28.37
CA PHE A 200 0.20 21.95 -28.21
C PHE A 200 -0.76 21.60 -27.07
N ARG A 201 -0.83 22.42 -26.01
CA ARG A 201 -1.89 22.32 -24.98
C ARG A 201 -3.30 22.47 -25.57
N ALA A 202 -3.43 23.16 -26.71
CA ALA A 202 -4.68 23.26 -27.47
C ALA A 202 -4.92 22.09 -28.46
N GLY A 203 -4.08 21.04 -28.46
CA GLY A 203 -4.22 19.87 -29.31
C GLY A 203 -3.72 20.06 -30.74
N ILE A 204 -2.79 21.01 -30.96
CA ILE A 204 -2.30 21.39 -32.29
C ILE A 204 -0.80 21.08 -32.41
N ALA A 205 -0.43 20.28 -33.41
CA ALA A 205 0.97 20.02 -33.78
C ALA A 205 1.28 20.65 -35.15
N TYR A 206 2.32 21.48 -35.21
CA TYR A 206 2.76 22.14 -36.43
C TYR A 206 3.75 21.26 -37.20
N GLY A 207 3.54 21.12 -38.51
CA GLY A 207 4.41 20.36 -39.41
C GLY A 207 5.54 21.20 -40.00
N ALA A 208 6.43 20.59 -40.78
CA ALA A 208 7.63 21.23 -41.33
C ALA A 208 7.36 22.50 -42.16
N ARG A 209 6.21 22.58 -42.85
CA ARG A 209 5.84 23.72 -43.71
C ARG A 209 5.12 24.85 -42.99
N HIS A 210 4.81 24.70 -41.71
CA HIS A 210 4.16 25.74 -40.91
C HIS A 210 4.88 27.09 -40.99
N SER A 211 6.22 27.09 -40.93
CA SER A 211 7.04 28.31 -40.98
C SER A 211 6.97 29.06 -42.32
N GLN A 212 6.51 28.40 -43.38
CA GLN A 212 6.35 29.00 -44.71
C GLN A 212 4.95 29.58 -44.93
N VAL A 213 4.00 29.34 -44.02
CA VAL A 213 2.61 29.80 -44.12
C VAL A 213 2.46 31.17 -43.47
N HIS A 214 1.68 32.05 -44.10
CA HIS A 214 1.39 33.37 -43.56
C HIS A 214 0.69 33.29 -42.18
N GLN A 215 1.14 34.09 -41.20
CA GLN A 215 0.71 34.02 -39.81
C GLN A 215 -0.81 34.18 -39.61
N GLU A 216 -1.47 35.03 -40.41
CA GLU A 216 -2.94 35.21 -40.36
C GLU A 216 -3.72 34.02 -40.91
N ASP A 217 -3.21 33.37 -41.97
CA ASP A 217 -3.87 32.21 -42.56
C ASP A 217 -3.72 31.02 -41.61
N LEU A 218 -2.56 30.91 -40.97
CA LEU A 218 -2.31 29.94 -39.93
C LEU A 218 -3.21 30.14 -38.70
N ALA A 219 -3.37 31.37 -38.21
CA ALA A 219 -4.26 31.68 -37.08
C ALA A 219 -5.74 31.37 -37.41
N ARG A 220 -6.16 31.57 -38.66
CA ARG A 220 -7.51 31.25 -39.11
C ARG A 220 -7.77 29.73 -39.12
N VAL A 221 -6.78 28.99 -39.58
CA VAL A 221 -6.82 27.53 -39.73
C VAL A 221 -6.67 26.83 -38.38
N SER A 222 -5.89 27.40 -37.45
CA SER A 222 -5.79 26.89 -36.09
C SER A 222 -7.11 27.05 -35.33
N ASP A 223 -7.87 28.12 -35.56
CA ASP A 223 -9.17 28.36 -34.92
C ASP A 223 -10.30 27.54 -35.60
N ARG A 224 -10.47 27.65 -36.93
CA ARG A 224 -11.61 27.08 -37.68
C ARG A 224 -11.19 26.11 -38.79
N LEU A 225 -10.65 24.96 -38.41
CA LEU A 225 -10.30 23.89 -39.36
C LEU A 225 -11.51 23.01 -39.71
N VAL A 226 -11.76 22.83 -41.01
CA VAL A 226 -12.84 21.98 -41.55
C VAL A 226 -12.25 21.03 -42.60
N PRO A 227 -12.69 19.77 -42.70
CA PRO A 227 -12.26 18.89 -43.78
C PRO A 227 -12.60 19.48 -45.17
N GLY A 228 -11.66 19.42 -46.10
CA GLY A 228 -11.79 19.99 -47.46
C GLY A 228 -10.55 20.73 -47.93
N HIS A 229 -10.67 21.43 -49.07
CA HIS A 229 -9.58 22.22 -49.65
C HIS A 229 -9.54 23.62 -49.03
N HIS A 230 -8.34 24.06 -48.64
CA HIS A 230 -8.05 25.37 -48.07
C HIS A 230 -6.96 26.04 -48.89
N ARG A 231 -7.17 27.30 -49.26
CA ARG A 231 -6.16 28.08 -49.99
C ARG A 231 -5.35 28.90 -49.00
N MET A 232 -4.03 28.72 -48.97
CA MET A 232 -3.14 29.39 -48.03
C MET A 232 -1.99 30.08 -48.75
N ARG A 233 -1.50 31.18 -48.19
CA ARG A 233 -0.34 31.91 -48.71
C ARG A 233 0.94 31.29 -48.17
N PHE A 234 1.80 30.84 -49.09
CA PHE A 234 3.14 30.33 -48.80
C PHE A 234 4.20 31.33 -49.26
N LEU A 235 5.26 31.44 -48.47
CA LEU A 235 6.45 32.22 -48.82
C LEU A 235 7.25 31.48 -49.91
N SER A 236 7.49 32.12 -51.05
CA SER A 236 8.37 31.65 -52.12
C SER A 236 9.51 32.65 -52.32
N GLY A 237 10.70 32.34 -51.77
CA GLY A 237 11.82 33.29 -51.75
C GLY A 237 11.72 34.32 -50.62
N GLU A 238 12.58 35.36 -50.63
CA GLU A 238 12.68 36.31 -49.51
C GLU A 238 11.48 37.27 -49.35
N GLU A 239 10.64 37.52 -50.37
CA GLU A 239 9.50 38.47 -50.25
C GLU A 239 8.21 38.15 -51.05
N ASP A 240 8.12 37.05 -51.82
CA ASP A 240 6.94 36.79 -52.66
C ASP A 240 5.99 35.72 -52.07
N TRP A 241 4.68 36.04 -52.03
CA TRP A 241 3.65 35.16 -51.46
C TRP A 241 2.81 34.53 -52.56
N HIS A 242 2.80 33.20 -52.63
CA HIS A 242 2.00 32.46 -53.60
C HIS A 242 0.90 31.66 -52.91
N ALA A 243 -0.26 31.57 -53.57
CA ALA A 243 -1.39 30.82 -53.04
C ALA A 243 -1.28 29.35 -53.43
N VAL A 244 -1.13 28.47 -52.43
CA VAL A 244 -1.09 27.01 -52.60
C VAL A 244 -2.41 26.42 -52.12
N GLU A 245 -2.85 25.37 -52.80
CA GLU A 245 -4.00 24.58 -52.38
C GLU A 245 -3.55 23.53 -51.35
N CYS A 246 -4.18 23.56 -50.19
CA CYS A 246 -3.92 22.64 -49.10
C CYS A 246 -5.15 21.75 -48.92
N MET A 247 -4.92 20.46 -48.71
CA MET A 247 -5.98 19.50 -48.43
C MET A 247 -6.01 19.21 -46.92
N CYS A 248 -7.19 19.37 -46.32
CA CYS A 248 -7.46 18.98 -44.94
C CYS A 248 -8.27 17.69 -44.93
N GLU A 249 -7.66 16.60 -44.45
CA GLU A 249 -8.31 15.30 -44.31
C GLU A 249 -8.66 15.03 -42.85
N ARG A 250 -9.76 14.31 -42.63
CA ARG A 250 -10.13 13.79 -41.30
C ARG A 250 -9.65 12.36 -41.19
N PHE A 251 -8.90 12.07 -40.12
CA PHE A 251 -8.40 10.74 -39.82
C PHE A 251 -8.95 10.27 -38.48
N THR A 252 -9.59 9.10 -38.48
CA THR A 252 -10.14 8.48 -37.28
C THR A 252 -9.21 7.36 -36.83
N THR A 253 -8.74 7.44 -35.59
CA THR A 253 -7.93 6.39 -34.98
C THR A 253 -8.62 5.88 -33.73
N PRO A 254 -8.23 4.70 -33.20
CA PRO A 254 -8.69 4.24 -31.88
C PRO A 254 -8.39 5.25 -30.75
N SER A 255 -7.43 6.14 -30.98
CA SER A 255 -6.98 7.16 -30.04
C SER A 255 -7.70 8.51 -30.19
N GLY A 256 -8.62 8.65 -31.15
CA GLY A 256 -9.38 9.88 -31.39
C GLY A 256 -9.45 10.33 -32.85
N GLU A 257 -10.21 11.40 -33.10
CA GLU A 257 -10.29 12.06 -34.41
C GLU A 257 -9.25 13.17 -34.56
N PHE A 258 -8.54 13.16 -35.68
CA PHE A 258 -7.52 14.14 -36.04
C PHE A 258 -7.87 14.77 -37.38
N LEU A 259 -7.62 16.07 -37.52
CA LEU A 259 -7.61 16.78 -38.80
C LEU A 259 -6.16 17.01 -39.20
N ILE A 260 -5.78 16.56 -40.39
CA ILE A 260 -4.43 16.70 -40.92
C ILE A 260 -4.49 17.60 -42.14
N LEU A 261 -3.74 18.70 -42.11
CA LEU A 261 -3.61 19.64 -43.19
C LEU A 261 -2.26 19.43 -43.90
N ARG A 262 -2.32 19.21 -45.22
CA ARG A 262 -1.16 18.99 -46.08
C ARG A 262 -1.18 19.95 -47.25
N ALA A 263 0.00 20.39 -47.70
CA ALA A 263 0.12 21.13 -48.96
C ALA A 263 0.08 20.13 -50.12
N GLU A 264 -0.71 20.41 -51.16
CA GLU A 264 -0.58 19.70 -52.43
C GLU A 264 0.59 20.32 -53.19
N ASP A 265 1.74 19.62 -53.20
CA ASP A 265 2.81 19.97 -54.11
C ASP A 265 2.36 19.56 -55.52
N ARG A 266 2.13 20.56 -56.38
CA ARG A 266 1.90 20.33 -57.80
C ARG A 266 3.17 19.70 -58.38
N PRO A 267 3.08 18.52 -59.03
CA PRO A 267 4.24 17.81 -59.57
C PRO A 267 4.94 18.61 -60.67
#